data_AF-A0AAU6H553-F1
#
_entry.id   AF-A0AAU6H553-F1
#
_cell.length_a   1.000
_cell.length_b   1.000
_cell.length_c   1.000
_cell.angle_alpha   90.00
_cell.angle_beta   90.00
_cell.angle_gamma   90.00
#
_symmetry.space_group_name_H-M   'P 1'
#
loop_
_entity.id
_entity.type
_entity.pdbx_description
1 polymer ?
#
loop_
_entity_poly.entity_id
_entity_poly.type
_entity_poly.pdbx_seq_one_letter_code
_entity_poly.pdbx_strand_id
1 'polypeptide(L)'
;MNIDDVRQALSTGDLEALIGLEESDWMDVKSMPYAVDQDAHHKEELVKDVASFANALTGGLLIIGFKTSTANAVETVSEVNPVPRERVNVDTYSKLIDERVFPQIQGLRLEWIDRGDNKGVLSIDIPAQPHAARPFVIPAPTGKNGGSVGVAIPVRRGDRTVFWSPPEAHRHLSAGWMVIGAPPEDEAGAPEAVKEPPAALDRTKAQRILTAVPFEAQWLRFVQSQPPMRRVKYEYTQAVGKALDELRYDDVAFIDSELAHMHDAFLSSLERLHAELEGMFPPEDGPSLPLYVEVPPEWKRSDRQRYEQALADLSEARDDFLKARAELMNALNLKGLLS
;
A
#
# COMPACT_ATOMS: atom_id res chain seq x y z
N MET A 1 -20.70 2.76 -27.95
CA MET A 1 -20.12 1.45 -28.34
C MET A 1 -20.05 0.61 -27.07
N ASN A 2 -20.45 -0.66 -27.12
CA ASN A 2 -20.32 -1.59 -25.99
C ASN A 2 -19.06 -2.47 -26.15
N ILE A 3 -18.78 -3.34 -25.17
CA ILE A 3 -17.59 -4.21 -25.19
C ILE A 3 -17.56 -5.16 -26.40
N ASP A 4 -18.70 -5.67 -26.85
CA ASP A 4 -18.76 -6.62 -27.97
C ASP A 4 -18.53 -5.93 -29.31
N ASP A 5 -19.00 -4.68 -29.47
CA ASP A 5 -18.69 -3.84 -30.62
C ASP A 5 -17.16 -3.61 -30.71
N VAL A 6 -16.49 -3.33 -29.58
CA VAL A 6 -15.03 -3.14 -29.53
C VAL A 6 -14.29 -4.44 -29.83
N ARG A 7 -14.72 -5.58 -29.28
CA ARG A 7 -14.16 -6.90 -29.62
C ARG A 7 -14.26 -7.17 -31.11
N GLN A 8 -15.41 -6.86 -31.72
CA GLN A 8 -15.60 -7.03 -33.15
C GLN A 8 -14.64 -6.14 -33.94
N ALA A 9 -14.54 -4.85 -33.59
CA ALA A 9 -13.64 -3.91 -34.24
C ALA A 9 -12.17 -4.38 -34.18
N LEU A 10 -11.72 -4.84 -33.00
CA LEU A 10 -10.38 -5.41 -32.80
C LEU A 10 -10.17 -6.66 -33.67
N SER A 11 -11.13 -7.57 -33.71
CA SER A 11 -11.04 -8.81 -34.52
C SER A 11 -10.96 -8.55 -36.03
N THR A 12 -11.54 -7.45 -36.51
CA THR A 12 -11.49 -7.03 -37.91
C THR A 12 -10.36 -6.06 -38.23
N GLY A 13 -9.58 -5.64 -37.22
CA GLY A 13 -8.50 -4.66 -37.36
C GLY A 13 -8.95 -3.21 -37.57
N ASP A 14 -10.22 -2.89 -37.29
CA ASP A 14 -10.79 -1.54 -37.39
C ASP A 14 -10.49 -0.75 -36.11
N LEU A 15 -9.21 -0.40 -35.93
CA LEU A 15 -8.71 0.26 -34.73
C LEU A 15 -9.23 1.70 -34.60
N GLU A 16 -9.47 2.35 -35.74
CA GLU A 16 -9.98 3.71 -35.81
C GLU A 16 -11.39 3.87 -35.20
N ALA A 17 -12.19 2.80 -35.19
CA ALA A 17 -13.50 2.77 -34.55
C ALA A 17 -13.45 3.01 -33.03
N LEU A 18 -12.28 2.85 -32.40
CA LEU A 18 -12.07 3.08 -30.97
C LEU A 18 -11.78 4.55 -30.64
N ILE A 19 -11.44 5.39 -31.62
CA ILE A 19 -11.16 6.81 -31.39
C ILE A 19 -12.44 7.52 -30.92
N GLY A 20 -12.32 8.32 -29.86
CA GLY A 20 -13.45 9.01 -29.24
C GLY A 20 -14.17 8.21 -28.16
N LEU A 21 -13.80 6.94 -27.93
CA LEU A 21 -14.31 6.18 -26.80
C LEU A 21 -13.65 6.65 -25.50
N GLU A 22 -14.45 6.74 -24.43
CA GLU A 22 -13.96 7.02 -23.09
C GLU A 22 -13.47 5.73 -22.43
N GLU A 23 -12.40 5.82 -21.64
CA GLU A 23 -12.05 4.73 -20.72
C GLU A 23 -13.18 4.50 -19.72
N SER A 24 -13.34 3.24 -19.31
CA SER A 24 -14.51 2.83 -18.53
C SER A 24 -14.20 1.64 -17.61
N ASP A 25 -15.26 1.09 -17.02
CA ASP A 25 -15.21 -0.10 -16.18
C ASP A 25 -14.90 -1.39 -16.95
N TRP A 26 -14.99 -1.37 -18.29
CA TRP A 26 -14.72 -2.54 -19.14
C TRP A 26 -13.64 -2.31 -20.20
N MET A 27 -13.07 -1.10 -20.31
CA MET A 27 -12.01 -0.79 -21.28
C MET A 27 -10.97 0.17 -20.68
N ASP A 28 -9.70 -0.15 -20.91
CA ASP A 28 -8.55 0.65 -20.52
C ASP A 28 -7.50 0.54 -21.63
N VAL A 29 -6.93 1.68 -22.05
CA VAL A 29 -5.97 1.73 -23.14
C VAL A 29 -4.61 2.22 -22.66
N LYS A 30 -3.54 1.59 -23.15
CA LYS A 30 -2.17 1.99 -22.83
C LYS A 30 -1.46 2.46 -24.08
N SER A 31 -0.71 3.55 -23.97
CA SER A 31 0.09 4.06 -25.11
C SER A 31 1.33 3.23 -25.40
N MET A 32 1.85 2.53 -24.40
CA MET A 32 3.08 1.74 -24.46
C MET A 32 2.88 0.37 -23.79
N PRO A 33 3.61 -0.68 -24.21
CA PRO A 33 3.56 -1.98 -23.54
C PRO A 33 4.12 -1.91 -22.12
N TYR A 34 3.57 -2.73 -21.23
CA TYR A 34 4.18 -3.04 -19.94
C TYR A 34 5.60 -3.60 -20.14
N ALA A 35 6.60 -2.95 -19.58
CA ALA A 35 8.00 -3.38 -19.67
C ALA A 35 8.30 -4.54 -18.71
N VAL A 36 7.57 -5.65 -18.84
CA VAL A 36 7.58 -6.78 -17.90
C VAL A 36 8.95 -7.45 -17.76
N ASP A 37 9.84 -7.33 -18.75
CA ASP A 37 11.19 -7.90 -18.67
C ASP A 37 12.20 -6.97 -17.94
N GLN A 38 11.83 -5.73 -17.65
CA GLN A 38 12.75 -4.70 -17.16
C GLN A 38 12.54 -4.36 -15.68
N ASP A 39 11.28 -4.33 -15.22
CA ASP A 39 10.93 -3.84 -13.89
C ASP A 39 9.82 -4.69 -13.24
N ALA A 40 9.94 -4.95 -11.94
CA ALA A 40 8.92 -5.58 -11.14
C ALA A 40 7.62 -4.77 -11.11
N HIS A 41 7.70 -3.43 -11.12
CA HIS A 41 6.53 -2.56 -11.12
C HIS A 41 5.63 -2.80 -12.34
N HIS A 42 6.21 -2.93 -13.54
CA HIS A 42 5.44 -3.20 -14.76
C HIS A 42 4.80 -4.59 -14.77
N LYS A 43 5.42 -5.58 -14.12
CA LYS A 43 4.80 -6.90 -13.90
C LYS A 43 3.58 -6.78 -13.01
N GLU A 44 3.72 -6.07 -11.89
CA GLU A 44 2.65 -5.84 -10.92
C GLU A 44 1.48 -5.06 -11.53
N GLU A 45 1.77 -4.06 -12.36
CA GLU A 45 0.75 -3.27 -13.03
C GLU A 45 -0.10 -4.11 -13.98
N LEU A 46 0.53 -4.93 -14.84
CA LEU A 46 -0.18 -5.83 -15.76
C LEU A 46 -1.12 -6.79 -15.00
N VAL A 47 -0.60 -7.47 -13.97
CA VAL A 47 -1.40 -8.47 -13.25
C VAL A 47 -2.53 -7.82 -12.43
N LYS A 48 -2.30 -6.63 -11.88
CA LYS A 48 -3.31 -5.82 -11.19
C LYS A 48 -4.43 -5.41 -12.14
N ASP A 49 -4.10 -4.87 -13.30
CA ASP A 49 -5.10 -4.43 -14.28
C ASP A 49 -5.93 -5.63 -14.79
N VAL A 50 -5.26 -6.73 -15.15
CA VAL A 50 -5.92 -7.98 -15.60
C VAL A 50 -6.84 -8.57 -14.53
N ALA A 51 -6.37 -8.70 -13.28
CA ALA A 51 -7.19 -9.23 -12.19
C ALA A 51 -8.36 -8.30 -11.85
N SER A 52 -8.20 -6.99 -11.97
CA SER A 52 -9.29 -6.02 -11.77
C SER A 52 -10.45 -6.26 -12.74
N PHE A 53 -10.14 -6.52 -14.02
CA PHE A 53 -11.15 -6.83 -15.03
C PHE A 53 -11.75 -8.23 -14.83
N ALA A 54 -10.95 -9.21 -14.42
CA ALA A 54 -11.47 -10.54 -14.07
C ALA A 54 -12.46 -10.50 -12.88
N ASN A 55 -12.30 -9.51 -11.98
CA ASN A 55 -13.24 -9.25 -10.88
C ASN A 55 -14.47 -8.43 -11.28
N ALA A 56 -14.42 -7.71 -12.41
CA ALA A 56 -15.57 -6.97 -12.94
C ALA A 56 -16.67 -7.93 -13.43
N LEU A 57 -17.91 -7.46 -13.45
CA LEU A 57 -19.06 -8.27 -13.87
C LEU A 57 -18.99 -8.66 -15.36
N THR A 58 -18.49 -7.76 -16.19
CA THR A 58 -18.43 -7.87 -17.66
C THR A 58 -17.11 -8.43 -18.18
N GLY A 59 -16.09 -8.58 -17.31
CA GLY A 59 -14.71 -8.67 -17.76
C GLY A 59 -14.22 -7.30 -18.27
N GLY A 60 -13.29 -7.31 -19.21
CA GLY A 60 -12.86 -6.09 -19.88
C GLY A 60 -11.76 -6.31 -20.92
N LEU A 61 -11.36 -5.19 -21.52
CA LEU A 61 -10.35 -5.10 -22.56
C LEU A 61 -9.21 -4.19 -22.09
N LEU A 62 -7.98 -4.71 -22.12
CA LEU A 62 -6.76 -3.92 -22.05
C LEU A 62 -6.18 -3.82 -23.45
N ILE A 63 -6.04 -2.60 -23.97
CA ILE A 63 -5.63 -2.38 -25.37
C ILE A 63 -4.38 -1.52 -25.41
N ILE A 64 -3.28 -2.08 -25.91
CA ILE A 64 -1.98 -1.42 -25.95
C ILE A 64 -1.69 -0.92 -27.35
N GLY A 65 -1.37 0.36 -27.45
CA GLY A 65 -1.06 1.06 -28.69
C GLY A 65 -2.09 2.12 -29.04
N PHE A 66 -2.64 2.81 -28.04
CA PHE A 66 -3.52 3.97 -28.21
C PHE A 66 -3.11 5.08 -27.24
N LYS A 67 -3.23 6.34 -27.65
CA LYS A 67 -3.12 7.47 -26.72
C LYS A 67 -4.50 7.93 -26.28
N THR A 68 -4.55 8.47 -25.07
CA THR A 68 -5.71 9.18 -24.56
C THR A 68 -5.45 10.70 -24.55
N SER A 69 -6.54 11.46 -24.55
CA SER A 69 -6.55 12.87 -24.19
C SER A 69 -7.51 13.06 -23.02
N THR A 70 -7.12 13.82 -22.01
CA THR A 70 -7.95 14.06 -20.83
C THR A 70 -8.67 15.40 -20.95
N ALA A 71 -10.00 15.38 -20.85
CA ALA A 71 -10.82 16.59 -20.76
C ALA A 71 -11.88 16.39 -19.68
N ASN A 72 -12.08 17.38 -18.80
CA ASN A 72 -13.05 17.31 -17.70
C ASN A 72 -12.90 16.03 -16.82
N ALA A 73 -11.67 15.59 -16.57
CA ALA A 73 -11.33 14.37 -15.84
C ALA A 73 -11.82 13.06 -16.48
N VAL A 74 -12.14 13.08 -17.77
CA VAL A 74 -12.45 11.91 -18.58
C VAL A 74 -11.31 11.66 -19.56
N GLU A 75 -10.78 10.45 -19.57
CA GLU A 75 -9.80 10.01 -20.56
C GLU A 75 -10.50 9.42 -21.78
N THR A 76 -10.21 9.99 -22.96
CA THR A 76 -10.81 9.58 -24.22
C THR A 76 -9.71 9.17 -25.19
N VAL A 77 -9.89 8.04 -25.88
CA VAL A 77 -8.98 7.57 -26.94
C VAL A 77 -8.87 8.64 -28.02
N SER A 78 -7.66 9.15 -28.25
CA SER A 78 -7.40 10.27 -29.16
C SER A 78 -6.74 9.83 -30.46
N GLU A 79 -5.89 8.80 -30.43
CA GLU A 79 -5.22 8.29 -31.62
C GLU A 79 -4.78 6.82 -31.47
N VAL A 80 -4.69 6.13 -32.61
CA VAL A 80 -3.98 4.85 -32.71
C VAL A 80 -2.47 5.14 -32.67
N ASN A 81 -1.75 4.48 -31.77
CA ASN A 81 -0.31 4.62 -31.57
C ASN A 81 0.37 3.23 -31.63
N PRO A 82 0.54 2.63 -32.83
CA PRO A 82 1.10 1.30 -32.96
C PRO A 82 2.49 1.18 -32.34
N VAL A 83 2.68 0.14 -31.52
CA VAL A 83 3.92 -0.10 -30.79
C VAL A 83 4.83 -1.08 -31.56
N PRO A 84 6.16 -1.00 -31.44
CA PRO A 84 7.05 -1.96 -32.08
C PRO A 84 6.80 -3.40 -31.62
N ARG A 85 6.70 -4.35 -32.56
CA ARG A 85 6.44 -5.78 -32.29
C ARG A 85 7.47 -6.40 -31.36
N GLU A 86 8.72 -5.98 -31.45
CA GLU A 86 9.83 -6.44 -30.62
C GLU A 86 9.67 -6.10 -29.13
N ARG A 87 8.81 -5.13 -28.79
CA ARG A 87 8.53 -4.72 -27.41
C ARG A 87 7.39 -5.50 -26.75
N VAL A 88 6.74 -6.41 -27.49
CA VAL A 88 5.60 -7.19 -27.00
C VAL A 88 5.92 -8.66 -27.11
N ASN A 89 5.97 -9.36 -25.98
CA ASN A 89 6.06 -10.82 -25.96
C ASN A 89 4.77 -11.38 -25.34
N VAL A 90 3.86 -11.83 -26.21
CA VAL A 90 2.55 -12.37 -25.81
C VAL A 90 2.70 -13.58 -24.89
N ASP A 91 3.66 -14.46 -25.16
CA ASP A 91 3.88 -15.65 -24.34
C ASP A 91 4.38 -15.27 -22.93
N THR A 92 5.24 -14.26 -22.83
CA THR A 92 5.70 -13.74 -21.53
C THR A 92 4.53 -13.15 -20.73
N TYR A 93 3.65 -12.38 -21.38
CA TYR A 93 2.47 -11.81 -20.72
C TYR A 93 1.52 -12.90 -20.24
N SER A 94 1.20 -13.88 -21.10
CA SER A 94 0.31 -14.99 -20.75
C SER A 94 0.84 -15.78 -19.56
N LYS A 95 2.12 -16.17 -19.60
CA LYS A 95 2.77 -16.91 -18.50
C LYS A 95 2.76 -16.10 -17.20
N LEU A 96 3.09 -14.81 -17.28
CA LEU A 96 3.09 -13.96 -16.09
C LEU A 96 1.69 -13.84 -15.47
N ILE A 97 0.65 -13.70 -16.30
CA ILE A 97 -0.74 -13.67 -15.83
C ILE A 97 -1.11 -15.01 -15.19
N ASP A 98 -0.83 -16.14 -15.84
CA ASP A 98 -1.14 -17.48 -15.32
C ASP A 98 -0.39 -17.80 -14.02
N GLU A 99 0.82 -17.27 -13.83
CA GLU A 99 1.64 -17.46 -12.63
C GLU A 99 1.19 -16.58 -11.45
N ARG A 100 0.51 -15.45 -11.71
CA ARG A 100 0.31 -14.39 -10.72
C ARG A 100 -1.14 -14.06 -10.45
N VAL A 101 -2.07 -14.43 -11.33
CA VAL A 101 -3.51 -14.20 -11.14
C VAL A 101 -4.16 -15.54 -10.78
N PHE A 102 -4.83 -15.59 -9.62
CA PHE A 102 -5.49 -16.80 -9.14
C PHE A 102 -6.96 -16.56 -8.79
N PRO A 103 -7.90 -17.44 -9.17
CA PRO A 103 -7.70 -18.60 -10.04
C PRO A 103 -7.30 -18.19 -11.47
N GLN A 104 -6.91 -19.16 -12.30
CA GLN A 104 -6.59 -18.87 -13.71
C GLN A 104 -7.82 -18.30 -14.44
N ILE A 105 -7.60 -17.30 -15.29
CA ILE A 105 -8.66 -16.65 -16.05
C ILE A 105 -9.10 -17.57 -17.19
N GLN A 106 -10.38 -17.94 -17.19
CA GLN A 106 -10.95 -18.78 -18.23
C GLN A 106 -11.17 -17.95 -19.51
N GLY A 107 -10.64 -18.42 -20.64
CA GLY A 107 -10.88 -17.80 -21.94
C GLY A 107 -10.12 -16.49 -22.19
N LEU A 108 -9.06 -16.21 -21.41
CA LEU A 108 -8.13 -15.12 -21.65
C LEU A 108 -7.59 -15.19 -23.09
N ARG A 109 -7.64 -14.08 -23.83
CA ARG A 109 -7.06 -13.98 -25.18
C ARG A 109 -6.11 -12.80 -25.27
N LEU A 110 -4.92 -13.05 -25.81
CA LEU A 110 -3.95 -12.01 -26.13
C LEU A 110 -3.70 -12.05 -27.64
N GLU A 111 -4.09 -10.99 -28.33
CA GLU A 111 -4.06 -10.93 -29.79
C GLU A 111 -3.23 -9.75 -30.28
N TRP A 112 -2.26 -10.03 -31.16
CA TRP A 112 -1.47 -9.01 -31.83
C TRP A 112 -2.14 -8.63 -33.15
N ILE A 113 -2.51 -7.36 -33.29
CA ILE A 113 -3.12 -6.79 -34.49
C ILE A 113 -2.03 -6.02 -35.24
N ASP A 114 -1.57 -6.60 -36.36
CA ASP A 114 -0.52 -6.01 -37.19
C ASP A 114 -1.00 -4.76 -37.92
N ARG A 115 -0.16 -3.71 -37.94
CA ARG A 115 -0.39 -2.45 -38.67
C ARG A 115 0.74 -2.14 -39.66
N GLY A 116 1.59 -3.12 -39.97
CA GLY A 116 2.73 -2.96 -40.86
C GLY A 116 3.93 -2.32 -40.16
N ASP A 117 5.04 -2.22 -40.89
CA ASP A 117 6.31 -1.64 -40.41
C ASP A 117 6.81 -2.24 -39.08
N ASN A 118 6.54 -3.52 -38.84
CA ASN A 118 6.85 -4.23 -37.60
C ASN A 118 6.24 -3.55 -36.36
N LYS A 119 5.06 -2.94 -36.51
CA LYS A 119 4.29 -2.30 -35.45
C LYS A 119 2.85 -2.79 -35.45
N GLY A 120 2.19 -2.66 -34.31
CA GLY A 120 0.81 -3.11 -34.14
C GLY A 120 0.23 -2.72 -32.80
N VAL A 121 -0.92 -3.29 -32.51
CA VAL A 121 -1.66 -3.13 -31.25
C VAL A 121 -1.75 -4.49 -30.57
N LEU A 122 -1.60 -4.53 -29.26
CA LEU A 122 -1.91 -5.73 -28.47
C LEU A 122 -3.28 -5.56 -27.83
N SER A 123 -4.19 -6.48 -28.10
CA SER A 123 -5.42 -6.64 -27.34
C SER A 123 -5.25 -7.75 -26.29
N ILE A 124 -5.66 -7.48 -25.06
CA ILE A 124 -5.82 -8.47 -24.00
C ILE A 124 -7.31 -8.47 -23.64
N ASP A 125 -8.02 -9.54 -24.01
CA ASP A 125 -9.44 -9.72 -23.70
C ASP A 125 -9.60 -10.63 -22.48
N ILE A 126 -10.11 -10.03 -21.41
CA ILE A 126 -10.44 -10.68 -20.16
C ILE A 126 -11.96 -10.90 -20.17
N PRO A 127 -12.46 -12.10 -20.51
CA PRO A 127 -13.91 -12.31 -20.56
C PRO A 127 -14.51 -12.31 -19.16
N ALA A 128 -15.82 -12.08 -19.07
CA ALA A 128 -16.56 -12.18 -17.83
C ALA A 128 -16.33 -13.55 -17.16
N GLN A 129 -15.90 -13.53 -15.90
CA GLN A 129 -15.59 -14.75 -15.16
C GLN A 129 -16.81 -15.25 -14.37
N PRO A 130 -16.95 -16.58 -14.20
CA PRO A 130 -18.00 -17.15 -13.37
C PRO A 130 -18.02 -16.50 -11.98
N HIS A 131 -19.22 -16.23 -11.45
CA HIS A 131 -19.35 -15.65 -10.10
C HIS A 131 -18.63 -16.50 -9.04
N ALA A 132 -18.64 -17.83 -9.18
CA ALA A 132 -17.98 -18.75 -8.26
C ALA A 132 -16.44 -18.73 -8.34
N ALA A 133 -15.85 -18.21 -9.42
CA ALA A 133 -14.41 -18.07 -9.55
C ALA A 133 -13.87 -16.77 -8.93
N ARG A 134 -14.77 -15.82 -8.60
CA ARG A 134 -14.41 -14.56 -7.97
C ARG A 134 -14.36 -14.70 -6.43
N PRO A 135 -13.47 -13.97 -5.75
CA PRO A 135 -12.55 -12.98 -6.31
C PRO A 135 -11.26 -13.59 -6.90
N PHE A 136 -10.74 -12.96 -7.95
CA PHE A 136 -9.39 -13.14 -8.45
C PHE A 136 -8.41 -12.33 -7.60
N VAL A 137 -7.28 -12.94 -7.27
CA VAL A 137 -6.26 -12.40 -6.37
C VAL A 137 -4.91 -12.38 -7.08
N ILE A 138 -4.04 -11.48 -6.63
CA ILE A 138 -2.65 -11.36 -7.08
C ILE A 138 -1.71 -11.30 -5.87
N PRO A 139 -0.39 -11.54 -6.03
CA PRO A 139 0.57 -11.15 -5.01
C PRO A 139 0.41 -9.67 -4.64
N ALA A 140 0.51 -9.36 -3.36
CA ALA A 140 0.47 -7.99 -2.90
C ALA A 140 1.59 -7.17 -3.58
N PRO A 141 1.31 -5.97 -4.14
CA PRO A 141 2.33 -5.16 -4.80
C PRO A 141 3.50 -4.83 -3.87
N THR A 142 4.73 -4.99 -4.34
CA THR A 142 5.91 -4.59 -3.59
C THR A 142 6.00 -3.07 -3.56
N GLY A 143 5.65 -2.48 -2.41
CA GLY A 143 5.83 -1.05 -2.19
C GLY A 143 7.29 -0.62 -2.38
N LYS A 144 7.56 0.69 -2.39
CA LYS A 144 8.89 1.28 -2.67
C LYS A 144 10.05 0.74 -1.80
N ASN A 145 9.76 0.09 -0.68
CA ASN A 145 10.74 -0.45 0.25
C ASN A 145 11.00 -1.96 0.08
N GLY A 146 10.35 -2.62 -0.88
CA GLY A 146 10.47 -4.05 -1.14
C GLY A 146 9.85 -4.93 -0.05
N GLY A 147 9.27 -6.07 -0.44
CA GLY A 147 8.85 -7.12 0.50
C GLY A 147 7.41 -7.07 1.01
N SER A 148 6.42 -7.01 0.14
CA SER A 148 5.04 -7.37 0.49
C SER A 148 4.90 -8.90 0.49
N VAL A 149 4.53 -9.47 1.64
CA VAL A 149 4.11 -10.86 1.75
C VAL A 149 2.59 -10.86 1.90
N GLY A 150 1.88 -11.48 0.95
CA GLY A 150 0.41 -11.58 1.00
C GLY A 150 -0.24 -11.57 -0.38
N VAL A 151 -1.57 -11.56 -0.38
CA VAL A 151 -2.40 -11.43 -1.58
C VAL A 151 -3.17 -10.12 -1.55
N ALA A 152 -3.40 -9.54 -2.71
CA ALA A 152 -4.26 -8.40 -2.91
C ALA A 152 -5.42 -8.77 -3.83
N ILE A 153 -6.56 -8.10 -3.65
CA ILE A 153 -7.80 -8.36 -4.39
C ILE A 153 -8.17 -7.07 -5.14
N PRO A 154 -7.72 -6.91 -6.40
CA PRO A 154 -8.00 -5.71 -7.19
C PRO A 154 -9.46 -5.72 -7.63
N VAL A 155 -10.14 -4.59 -7.47
CA VAL A 155 -11.55 -4.41 -7.83
C VAL A 155 -11.68 -3.17 -8.68
N ARG A 156 -12.31 -3.34 -9.85
CA ARG A 156 -12.62 -2.24 -10.75
C ARG A 156 -13.79 -1.40 -10.20
N ARG A 157 -13.63 -0.08 -10.19
CA ARG A 157 -14.67 0.91 -9.85
C ARG A 157 -14.59 2.05 -10.86
N GLY A 158 -15.41 1.98 -11.91
CA GLY A 158 -15.27 2.88 -13.06
C GLY A 158 -13.94 2.64 -13.79
N ASP A 159 -13.25 3.70 -14.16
CA ASP A 159 -11.92 3.70 -14.78
C ASP A 159 -10.78 3.35 -13.81
N ARG A 160 -11.06 3.21 -12.50
CA ARG A 160 -10.04 2.99 -11.46
C ARG A 160 -10.05 1.56 -10.93
N THR A 161 -8.87 1.15 -10.47
CA THR A 161 -8.69 -0.07 -9.68
C THR A 161 -8.42 0.29 -8.22
N VAL A 162 -9.21 -0.27 -7.31
CA VAL A 162 -8.99 -0.23 -5.86
C VAL A 162 -8.69 -1.64 -5.35
N PHE A 163 -8.24 -1.77 -4.11
CA PHE A 163 -8.09 -3.08 -3.47
C PHE A 163 -9.17 -3.26 -2.39
N TRP A 164 -9.62 -4.49 -2.17
CA TRP A 164 -10.33 -4.78 -0.94
C TRP A 164 -9.45 -4.46 0.26
N SER A 165 -10.08 -3.88 1.28
CA SER A 165 -9.44 -3.70 2.57
C SER A 165 -9.26 -5.06 3.27
N PRO A 166 -8.28 -5.21 4.19
CA PRO A 166 -8.14 -6.44 4.97
C PRO A 166 -9.43 -6.88 5.69
N PRO A 167 -10.25 -5.99 6.29
CA PRO A 167 -11.54 -6.39 6.88
C PRO A 167 -12.56 -6.92 5.87
N GLU A 168 -12.61 -6.38 4.66
CA GLU A 168 -13.49 -6.90 3.60
C GLU A 168 -13.03 -8.29 3.16
N ALA A 169 -11.74 -8.48 2.91
CA ALA A 169 -11.17 -9.77 2.55
C ALA A 169 -11.44 -10.83 3.64
N HIS A 170 -11.20 -10.48 4.91
CA HIS A 170 -11.49 -11.35 6.05
C HIS A 170 -12.98 -11.72 6.13
N ARG A 171 -13.89 -10.75 5.96
CA ARG A 171 -15.33 -11.00 5.98
C ARG A 171 -15.75 -12.04 4.93
N HIS A 172 -15.22 -11.93 3.71
CA HIS A 172 -15.52 -12.88 2.65
C HIS A 172 -14.92 -14.27 2.92
N LEU A 173 -13.71 -14.33 3.45
CA LEU A 173 -13.06 -15.58 3.87
C LEU A 173 -13.87 -16.31 4.96
N SER A 174 -14.23 -15.60 6.04
CA SER A 174 -15.02 -16.15 7.14
C SER A 174 -16.39 -16.65 6.68
N ALA A 175 -17.05 -15.92 5.77
CA ALA A 175 -18.32 -16.35 5.19
C ALA A 175 -18.18 -17.66 4.41
N GLY A 176 -17.07 -17.82 3.68
CA GLY A 176 -16.73 -19.08 3.00
C GLY A 176 -16.64 -20.25 3.99
N TRP A 177 -15.86 -20.10 5.06
CA TRP A 177 -15.72 -21.12 6.12
C TRP A 177 -17.03 -21.47 6.80
N MET A 178 -17.92 -20.51 7.03
CA MET A 178 -19.25 -20.80 7.60
C MET A 178 -20.09 -21.71 6.70
N VAL A 179 -19.89 -21.67 5.38
CA VAL A 179 -20.66 -22.46 4.40
C VAL A 179 -20.00 -23.81 4.13
N ILE A 180 -18.69 -23.85 3.93
CA ILE A 180 -17.97 -25.06 3.51
C ILE A 180 -17.39 -25.86 4.68
N GLY A 181 -17.51 -25.32 5.90
CA GLY A 181 -16.77 -25.77 7.08
C GLY A 181 -15.46 -25.01 7.18
N ALA A 182 -15.14 -24.53 8.38
CA ALA A 182 -13.77 -24.14 8.67
C ALA A 182 -12.88 -25.40 8.53
N PRO A 183 -11.61 -25.25 8.13
CA PRO A 183 -10.66 -26.35 8.20
C PRO A 183 -10.78 -27.00 9.58
N PRO A 184 -10.90 -28.34 9.68
CA PRO A 184 -10.80 -29.04 10.95
C PRO A 184 -9.59 -28.49 11.73
N GLU A 185 -9.68 -28.37 13.05
CA GLU A 185 -8.56 -27.91 13.88
C GLU A 185 -7.27 -28.75 13.62
N ASP A 186 -7.45 -29.97 13.11
CA ASP A 186 -6.41 -30.94 12.73
C ASP A 186 -5.97 -30.89 11.25
N GLU A 187 -6.78 -30.33 10.32
CA GLU A 187 -6.47 -30.15 8.87
C GLU A 187 -6.07 -28.71 8.52
N ALA A 188 -6.27 -27.76 9.44
CA ALA A 188 -5.20 -26.81 9.68
C ALA A 188 -3.98 -27.65 10.08
N GLY A 189 -3.30 -28.18 9.08
CA GLY A 189 -1.86 -28.21 9.13
C GLY A 189 -1.46 -26.78 9.46
N ALA A 190 -1.37 -26.48 10.75
CA ALA A 190 -0.23 -25.74 11.23
C ALA A 190 0.90 -26.29 10.36
N PRO A 191 1.61 -25.48 9.55
CA PRO A 191 2.95 -25.90 9.16
C PRO A 191 3.50 -26.45 10.44
N GLU A 192 3.87 -27.76 10.44
CA GLU A 192 4.36 -28.44 11.65
C GLU A 192 5.10 -27.37 12.36
N ALA A 193 4.53 -26.92 13.48
CA ALA A 193 5.03 -25.70 14.02
C ALA A 193 6.46 -26.14 14.36
N VAL A 194 7.42 -25.64 13.57
CA VAL A 194 8.30 -24.67 14.14
C VAL A 194 7.33 -23.79 14.90
N LYS A 195 7.03 -24.23 16.15
CA LYS A 195 6.67 -23.38 17.24
C LYS A 195 7.85 -22.48 17.18
N GLU A 196 7.71 -21.42 16.40
CA GLU A 196 8.65 -20.36 16.36
C GLU A 196 8.54 -19.94 17.82
N PRO A 197 9.54 -20.36 18.62
CA PRO A 197 9.36 -20.52 20.06
C PRO A 197 8.83 -19.19 20.56
N PRO A 198 7.88 -19.09 21.51
CA PRO A 198 7.14 -17.85 21.85
C PRO A 198 7.92 -16.52 21.70
N ALA A 199 9.21 -16.55 22.02
CA ALA A 199 10.25 -15.61 21.62
C ALA A 199 10.28 -15.11 20.14
N ALA A 200 9.72 -15.80 19.14
CA ALA A 200 9.86 -15.48 17.71
C ALA A 200 8.74 -14.55 17.21
N LEU A 201 7.52 -14.70 17.77
CA LEU A 201 6.47 -13.70 17.61
C LEU A 201 6.81 -12.42 18.37
N ASP A 202 7.35 -12.55 19.60
CA ASP A 202 7.89 -11.41 20.35
C ASP A 202 9.07 -10.75 19.62
N ARG A 203 9.94 -11.53 18.95
CA ARG A 203 11.01 -11.02 18.09
C ARG A 203 10.46 -10.28 16.87
N THR A 204 9.40 -10.80 16.25
CA THR A 204 8.72 -10.15 15.12
C THR A 204 8.15 -8.79 15.55
N LYS A 205 7.47 -8.73 16.70
CA LYS A 205 6.97 -7.47 17.27
C LYS A 205 8.11 -6.50 17.62
N ALA A 206 9.18 -7.00 18.25
CA ALA A 206 10.38 -6.22 18.55
C ALA A 206 10.99 -5.61 17.28
N GLN A 207 11.09 -6.38 16.20
CA GLN A 207 11.62 -5.90 14.92
C GLN A 207 10.75 -4.78 14.32
N ARG A 208 9.41 -4.90 14.39
CA ARG A 208 8.48 -3.85 13.93
C ARG A 208 8.66 -2.55 14.71
N ILE A 209 8.85 -2.64 16.03
CA ILE A 209 9.16 -1.47 16.88
C ILE A 209 10.48 -0.82 16.47
N LEU A 210 11.51 -1.61 16.18
CA LEU A 210 12.79 -1.10 15.70
C LEU A 210 12.72 -0.50 14.29
N THR A 211 11.80 -0.97 13.45
CA THR A 211 11.55 -0.39 12.13
C THR A 211 10.83 0.96 12.24
N ALA A 212 9.81 1.07 13.10
CA ALA A 212 9.06 2.32 13.30
C ALA A 212 9.87 3.37 14.08
N VAL A 213 10.68 2.93 15.05
CA VAL A 213 11.54 3.80 15.87
C VAL A 213 13.00 3.30 15.86
N PRO A 214 13.73 3.48 14.74
CA PRO A 214 15.12 3.06 14.64
C PRO A 214 16.01 3.78 15.66
N PHE A 215 17.02 3.07 16.20
CA PHE A 215 18.00 3.67 17.12
C PHE A 215 18.69 4.89 16.53
N GLU A 216 18.91 4.89 15.23
CA GLU A 216 19.65 5.94 14.52
C GLU A 216 18.75 7.06 13.97
N ALA A 217 17.45 7.04 14.29
CA ALA A 217 16.52 8.06 13.83
C ALA A 217 16.94 9.44 14.36
N GLN A 218 17.03 10.43 13.46
CA GLN A 218 17.49 11.78 13.82
C GLN A 218 16.57 12.46 14.85
N TRP A 219 15.25 12.24 14.73
CA TRP A 219 14.27 12.74 15.70
C TRP A 219 14.45 12.09 17.08
N LEU A 220 14.79 10.80 17.11
CA LEU A 220 15.05 10.07 18.35
C LEU A 220 16.31 10.60 19.04
N ARG A 221 17.40 10.79 18.30
CA ARG A 221 18.63 11.41 18.82
C ARG A 221 18.37 12.83 19.32
N PHE A 222 17.51 13.58 18.64
CA PHE A 222 17.09 14.91 19.09
C PHE A 222 16.39 14.84 20.44
N VAL A 223 15.36 14.00 20.63
CA VAL A 223 14.67 13.90 21.93
C VAL A 223 15.60 13.36 23.02
N GLN A 224 16.48 12.40 22.70
CA GLN A 224 17.49 11.86 23.62
C GLN A 224 18.52 12.89 24.09
N SER A 225 18.83 13.92 23.30
CA SER A 225 19.70 15.01 23.73
C SER A 225 19.06 15.96 24.76
N GLN A 226 17.80 15.70 25.13
CA GLN A 226 16.99 16.48 26.08
C GLN A 226 17.07 18.00 25.85
N PRO A 227 16.88 18.46 24.60
CA PRO A 227 16.97 19.88 24.29
C PRO A 227 15.79 20.61 24.94
N PRO A 228 15.90 21.92 25.17
CA PRO A 228 14.74 22.72 25.51
C PRO A 228 13.69 22.62 24.39
N MET A 229 12.50 22.07 24.68
CA MET A 229 11.40 21.78 23.73
C MET A 229 10.71 23.03 23.17
N ARG A 230 11.41 24.16 23.12
CA ARG A 230 10.90 25.44 22.62
C ARG A 230 10.71 25.42 21.11
N ARG A 231 11.60 24.72 20.41
CA ARG A 231 11.60 24.60 18.95
C ARG A 231 11.92 23.17 18.58
N VAL A 232 11.11 22.60 17.71
CA VAL A 232 11.29 21.25 17.19
C VAL A 232 11.22 21.33 15.68
N LYS A 233 12.14 20.67 14.98
CA LYS A 233 12.06 20.65 13.51
C LYS A 233 10.75 20.02 13.07
N TYR A 234 10.13 20.57 12.03
CA TYR A 234 8.85 20.06 11.54
C TYR A 234 8.96 18.62 11.04
N GLU A 235 10.09 18.27 10.40
CA GLU A 235 10.37 16.88 10.00
C GLU A 235 10.38 15.89 11.18
N TYR A 236 10.73 16.34 12.40
CA TYR A 236 10.74 15.47 13.58
C TYR A 236 9.33 15.25 14.13
N THR A 237 8.45 16.24 14.08
CA THR A 237 7.05 16.06 14.50
C THR A 237 6.32 15.11 13.56
N GLN A 238 6.55 15.25 12.25
CA GLN A 238 6.05 14.31 11.23
C GLN A 238 6.59 12.89 11.42
N ALA A 239 7.87 12.75 11.77
CA ALA A 239 8.46 11.44 12.02
C ALA A 239 7.89 10.74 13.26
N VAL A 240 7.61 11.50 14.33
CA VAL A 240 6.92 10.99 15.53
C VAL A 240 5.51 10.53 15.19
N GLY A 241 4.74 11.33 14.44
CA GLY A 241 3.39 10.96 14.01
C GLY A 241 3.37 9.71 13.14
N LYS A 242 4.29 9.62 12.17
CA LYS A 242 4.46 8.43 11.34
C LYS A 242 4.78 7.17 12.16
N ALA A 243 5.73 7.27 13.10
CA ALA A 243 6.09 6.13 13.95
C ALA A 243 4.90 5.68 14.83
N LEU A 244 4.11 6.64 15.33
CA LEU A 244 2.91 6.33 16.08
C LEU A 244 1.86 5.62 15.22
N ASP A 245 1.59 6.11 14.00
CA ASP A 245 0.65 5.46 13.09
C ASP A 245 1.07 4.03 12.75
N GLU A 246 2.36 3.81 12.45
CA GLU A 246 2.90 2.47 12.15
C GLU A 246 2.72 1.49 13.31
N LEU A 247 2.82 1.96 14.56
CA LEU A 247 2.70 1.12 15.76
C LEU A 247 1.26 0.95 16.25
N ARG A 248 0.41 1.97 16.08
CA ARG A 248 -1.00 1.96 16.52
C ARG A 248 -1.84 0.98 15.70
N TYR A 249 -1.54 0.84 14.41
CA TYR A 249 -2.22 -0.08 13.50
C TYR A 249 -1.49 -1.42 13.34
N ASP A 250 -0.57 -1.76 14.24
CA ASP A 250 0.14 -3.04 14.22
C ASP A 250 -0.66 -4.15 14.93
N ASP A 251 -1.19 -5.10 14.15
CA ASP A 251 -2.01 -6.22 14.64
C ASP A 251 -1.23 -7.33 15.38
N VAL A 252 0.09 -7.21 15.50
CA VAL A 252 0.91 -8.17 16.25
C VAL A 252 1.03 -7.72 17.71
N ALA A 253 0.72 -8.59 18.66
CA ALA A 253 0.91 -8.36 20.09
C ALA A 253 2.10 -9.15 20.64
N PHE A 254 2.70 -8.67 21.73
CA PHE A 254 3.60 -9.49 22.52
C PHE A 254 2.82 -10.62 23.20
N ILE A 255 3.38 -11.83 23.17
CA ILE A 255 2.91 -12.99 23.93
C ILE A 255 3.32 -12.84 25.39
N ASP A 256 4.56 -12.38 25.62
CA ASP A 256 5.05 -12.09 26.96
C ASP A 256 4.27 -10.90 27.56
N SER A 257 3.56 -11.15 28.65
CA SER A 257 2.68 -10.17 29.29
C SER A 257 3.42 -8.96 29.87
N GLU A 258 4.68 -9.13 30.26
CA GLU A 258 5.53 -8.03 30.74
C GLU A 258 5.92 -7.13 29.55
N LEU A 259 6.32 -7.71 28.41
CA LEU A 259 6.58 -6.96 27.19
C LEU A 259 5.31 -6.27 26.65
N ALA A 260 4.15 -6.92 26.71
CA ALA A 260 2.88 -6.33 26.31
C ALA A 260 2.57 -5.08 27.14
N HIS A 261 2.70 -5.18 28.47
CA HIS A 261 2.48 -4.04 29.36
C HIS A 261 3.47 -2.88 29.10
N MET A 262 4.75 -3.20 28.90
CA MET A 262 5.77 -2.20 28.60
C MET A 262 5.55 -1.54 27.23
N HIS A 263 5.08 -2.30 26.24
CA HIS A 263 4.73 -1.79 24.93
C HIS A 263 3.55 -0.84 24.99
N ASP A 264 2.52 -1.15 25.78
CA ASP A 264 1.36 -0.26 25.97
C ASP A 264 1.76 1.06 26.64
N ALA A 265 2.65 0.99 27.65
CA ALA A 265 3.22 2.18 28.29
C ALA A 265 4.06 3.02 27.30
N PHE A 266 4.86 2.36 26.47
CA PHE A 266 5.62 3.00 25.40
C PHE A 266 4.70 3.68 24.37
N LEU A 267 3.66 3.00 23.88
CA LEU A 267 2.68 3.57 22.95
C LEU A 267 1.97 4.78 23.56
N SER A 268 1.47 4.66 24.79
CA SER A 268 0.77 5.74 25.49
C SER A 268 1.66 6.98 25.68
N SER A 269 2.94 6.80 25.98
CA SER A 269 3.90 7.92 26.10
C SER A 269 4.25 8.54 24.74
N LEU A 270 4.34 7.74 23.67
CA LEU A 270 4.53 8.23 22.30
C LEU A 270 3.31 9.03 21.82
N GLU A 271 2.10 8.58 22.14
CA GLU A 271 0.85 9.30 21.87
C GLU A 271 0.80 10.65 22.57
N ARG A 272 1.17 10.69 23.86
CA ARG A 272 1.27 11.94 24.62
C ARG A 272 2.28 12.89 23.99
N LEU A 273 3.48 12.40 23.66
CA LEU A 273 4.52 13.20 23.00
C LEU A 273 4.02 13.76 21.66
N HIS A 274 3.35 12.95 20.84
CA HIS A 274 2.79 13.40 19.58
C HIS A 274 1.75 14.52 19.78
N ALA A 275 0.82 14.35 20.72
CA ALA A 275 -0.21 15.34 21.01
C ALA A 275 0.39 16.69 21.44
N GLU A 276 1.42 16.68 22.28
CA GLU A 276 2.12 17.91 22.69
C GLU A 276 2.84 18.57 21.51
N LEU A 277 3.44 17.78 20.61
CA LEU A 277 4.09 18.30 19.40
C LEU A 277 3.11 18.88 18.38
N GLU A 278 1.90 18.33 18.25
CA GLU A 278 0.82 18.90 17.43
C GLU A 278 0.29 20.22 18.00
N GLY A 279 0.44 20.43 19.31
CA GLY A 279 0.12 21.70 19.96
C GLY A 279 1.11 22.84 19.67
N MET A 280 2.19 22.57 18.92
CA MET A 280 3.17 23.57 18.50
C MET A 280 2.78 24.23 17.18
N PHE A 281 3.21 25.49 16.97
CA PHE A 281 2.78 26.29 15.83
C PHE A 281 3.95 26.60 14.88
N PRO A 282 3.70 26.72 13.56
CA PRO A 282 4.68 27.29 12.66
C PRO A 282 4.92 28.77 13.02
N PRO A 283 6.12 29.32 12.76
CA PRO A 283 6.37 30.75 12.95
C PRO A 283 5.44 31.60 12.05
N GLU A 284 4.89 32.68 12.59
CA GLU A 284 3.86 33.52 11.92
C GLU A 284 4.31 34.05 10.54
N ASP A 285 5.60 34.35 10.37
CA ASP A 285 6.18 34.88 9.12
C ASP A 285 6.97 33.80 8.32
N GLY A 286 6.64 32.51 8.52
CA GLY A 286 7.37 31.38 7.97
C GLY A 286 7.02 31.01 6.51
N PRO A 287 7.89 30.22 5.83
CA PRO A 287 7.55 29.60 4.55
C PRO A 287 6.35 28.65 4.67
N SER A 288 5.66 28.38 3.56
CA SER A 288 4.47 27.50 3.50
C SER A 288 4.71 26.07 4.00
N LEU A 289 5.97 25.61 3.98
CA LEU A 289 6.41 24.41 4.69
C LEU A 289 7.38 24.85 5.81
N PRO A 290 6.96 24.80 7.09
CA PRO A 290 7.78 25.31 8.17
C PRO A 290 9.02 24.43 8.39
N LEU A 291 10.18 25.05 8.60
CA LEU A 291 11.41 24.32 8.97
C LEU A 291 11.35 23.76 10.40
N TYR A 292 10.61 24.45 11.27
CA TYR A 292 10.40 24.08 12.67
C TYR A 292 9.02 24.57 13.14
N VAL A 293 8.52 23.94 14.19
CA VAL A 293 7.41 24.41 15.01
C VAL A 293 7.94 24.89 16.35
N GLU A 294 7.25 25.85 16.95
CA GLU A 294 7.63 26.40 18.24
C GLU A 294 6.43 26.59 19.17
N VAL A 295 6.70 26.57 20.48
CA VAL A 295 5.73 27.12 21.44
C VAL A 295 5.68 28.62 21.19
N PRO A 296 4.52 29.22 20.93
CA PRO A 296 4.47 30.56 20.38
C PRO A 296 5.19 31.58 21.27
N PRO A 297 6.22 32.28 20.75
CA PRO A 297 7.09 33.13 21.55
C PRO A 297 6.37 34.36 22.13
N GLU A 298 5.27 34.78 21.52
CA GLU A 298 4.41 35.86 21.99
C GLU A 298 3.73 35.53 23.31
N TRP A 299 3.42 34.25 23.58
CA TRP A 299 2.87 33.81 24.87
C TRP A 299 3.82 34.13 26.03
N LYS A 300 5.13 34.17 25.78
CA LYS A 300 6.11 34.56 26.81
C LYS A 300 5.84 35.94 27.40
N ARG A 301 5.20 36.84 26.65
CA ARG A 301 4.84 38.21 27.07
C ARG A 301 3.36 38.36 27.39
N SER A 302 2.47 37.73 26.61
CA SER A 302 1.03 37.88 26.76
C SER A 302 0.41 36.93 27.80
N ASP A 303 0.95 35.72 27.95
CA ASP A 303 0.46 34.68 28.86
C ASP A 303 1.63 33.77 29.31
N ARG A 304 2.44 34.31 30.22
CA ARG A 304 3.67 33.65 30.67
C ARG A 304 3.40 32.30 31.32
N GLN A 305 2.28 32.16 32.05
CA GLN A 305 1.92 30.91 32.70
C GLN A 305 1.63 29.82 31.67
N ARG A 306 0.87 30.13 30.63
CA ARG A 306 0.61 29.21 29.52
C ARG A 306 1.89 28.81 28.78
N TYR A 307 2.80 29.76 28.54
CA TYR A 307 4.08 29.47 27.90
C TYR A 307 4.95 28.53 28.73
N GLU A 308 5.06 28.78 30.04
CA GLU A 308 5.84 27.92 30.96
C GLU A 308 5.21 26.53 31.10
N GLN A 309 3.87 26.45 31.18
CA GLN A 309 3.14 25.18 31.25
C GLN A 309 3.33 24.34 29.98
N ALA A 310 3.14 24.91 28.79
CA ALA A 310 3.32 24.18 27.53
C ALA A 310 4.76 23.62 27.38
N LEU A 311 5.77 24.37 27.81
CA LEU A 311 7.15 23.88 27.81
C LEU A 311 7.39 22.77 28.83
N ALA A 312 6.74 22.84 30.00
CA ALA A 312 6.79 21.80 31.01
C ALA A 312 6.13 20.52 30.50
N ASP A 313 4.92 20.60 29.95
CA ASP A 313 4.16 19.47 29.42
C ASP A 313 4.91 18.77 28.27
N LEU A 314 5.46 19.54 27.32
CA LEU A 314 6.32 19.01 26.25
C LEU A 314 7.58 18.31 26.78
N SER A 315 8.21 18.87 27.81
CA SER A 315 9.43 18.29 28.40
C SER A 315 9.11 17.02 29.18
N GLU A 316 8.00 17.02 29.91
CA GLU A 316 7.49 15.86 30.66
C GLU A 316 7.11 14.73 29.70
N ALA A 317 6.35 15.02 28.64
CA ALA A 317 5.98 14.02 27.64
C ALA A 317 7.20 13.41 26.93
N ARG A 318 8.23 14.22 26.63
CA ARG A 318 9.51 13.73 26.11
C ARG A 318 10.18 12.78 27.10
N ASP A 319 10.24 13.15 28.37
CA ASP A 319 10.95 12.39 29.40
C ASP A 319 10.24 11.06 29.71
N ASP A 320 8.90 11.09 29.77
CA ASP A 320 8.06 9.89 29.88
C ASP A 320 8.28 8.94 28.70
N PHE A 321 8.30 9.47 27.47
CA PHE A 321 8.58 8.68 26.28
C PHE A 321 9.97 8.03 26.34
N LEU A 322 11.00 8.79 26.70
CA LEU A 322 12.36 8.26 26.81
C LEU A 322 12.46 7.18 27.88
N LYS A 323 11.77 7.35 29.00
CA LYS A 323 11.71 6.38 30.09
C LYS A 323 11.02 5.09 29.64
N ALA A 324 9.81 5.18 29.10
CA ALA A 324 9.05 4.01 28.64
C ALA A 324 9.78 3.26 27.51
N ARG A 325 10.42 4.00 26.60
CA ARG A 325 11.26 3.42 25.56
C ARG A 325 12.46 2.68 26.16
N ALA A 326 13.16 3.27 27.13
CA ALA A 326 14.30 2.63 27.77
C ALA A 326 13.89 1.35 28.50
N GLU A 327 12.77 1.37 29.22
CA GLU A 327 12.19 0.21 29.90
C GLU A 327 11.87 -0.92 28.92
N LEU A 328 11.16 -0.62 27.83
CA LEU A 328 10.84 -1.58 26.78
C LEU A 328 12.12 -2.16 26.13
N MET A 329 13.07 -1.30 25.72
CA MET A 329 14.31 -1.75 25.08
C MET A 329 15.16 -2.62 26.01
N ASN A 330 15.22 -2.28 27.30
CA ASN A 330 15.92 -3.11 28.28
C ASN A 330 15.26 -4.49 28.44
N ALA A 331 13.92 -4.55 28.48
CA ALA A 331 13.21 -5.83 28.56
C ALA A 331 13.38 -6.68 27.29
N LEU A 332 13.35 -6.05 26.10
CA LEU A 332 13.65 -6.73 24.83
C LEU A 332 15.08 -7.27 24.82
N ASN A 333 16.06 -6.50 25.32
CA ASN A 333 17.45 -6.93 25.42
C ASN A 333 17.62 -8.12 26.39
N LEU A 334 17.00 -8.03 27.58
CA LEU A 334 17.03 -9.08 28.60
C LEU A 334 16.47 -10.41 28.09
N LYS A 335 15.47 -10.35 27.20
CA LYS A 335 14.83 -11.51 26.57
C LYS A 335 15.50 -11.93 25.24
N GLY A 336 16.60 -11.28 24.84
CA GLY A 336 17.37 -11.64 23.64
C GLY A 336 16.64 -11.35 22.31
N LEU A 337 15.85 -10.29 22.28
CA LEU A 337 15.00 -9.91 21.14
C LEU A 337 15.54 -8.74 20.31
N LEU A 338 16.70 -8.18 20.68
CA LEU A 338 17.36 -7.07 19.96
C LEU A 338 18.54 -7.51 19.07
N SER A 339 18.77 -8.83 18.91
CA SER A 339 19.91 -9.42 18.19
C SER A 339 19.63 -9.68 16.73
#